data_AF-A0A920RSN5-F1
#
_entry.id   AF-A0A920RSN5-F1
#
_cell.length_a   1.000
_cell.length_b   1.000
_cell.length_c   1.000
_cell.angle_alpha   90.00
_cell.angle_beta   90.00
_cell.angle_gamma   90.00
#
_symmetry.space_group_name_H-M   'P 1'
#
loop_
_entity.id
_entity.type
_entity.pdbx_description
1 polymer ?
#
loop_
_entity_poly.entity_id
_entity_poly.type
_entity_poly.pdbx_seq_one_letter_code
_entity_poly.pdbx_strand_id
1 'polypeptide(L)'
;MDFKENENIGTMDVLDRHQFDKEALTNFMEENVEGFEGPLTIEEFKGGQSNPTYLIKARNQSYVLRRKPPGKLLKSAHAVEREYRVITALNNTDVPVPKTYALCEDTEIIGTAFISWNL
;
A
#
# COMPACT_ATOMS: atom_id res chain seq x y z
N MET A 1 -3.92 -29.51 -11.37
CA MET A 1 -4.29 -28.21 -10.80
C MET A 1 -3.46 -27.20 -11.57
N ASP A 2 -4.06 -26.60 -12.60
CA ASP A 2 -3.34 -25.76 -13.55
C ASP A 2 -3.20 -24.36 -12.94
N PHE A 3 -2.03 -24.08 -12.38
CA PHE A 3 -1.66 -22.71 -12.01
C PHE A 3 -1.43 -21.93 -13.30
N LYS A 4 -2.37 -21.06 -13.67
CA LYS A 4 -2.17 -20.14 -14.79
C LYS A 4 -1.13 -19.10 -14.36
N GLU A 5 0.06 -19.20 -14.94
CA GLU A 5 1.28 -18.44 -14.60
C GLU A 5 1.10 -16.91 -14.47
N ASN A 6 0.06 -16.33 -15.09
CA ASN A 6 -0.13 -14.88 -15.20
C ASN A 6 -1.36 -14.33 -14.48
N GLU A 7 -2.09 -15.13 -13.69
CA GLU A 7 -3.35 -14.68 -13.07
C GLU A 7 -3.15 -13.53 -12.06
N ASN A 8 -2.00 -13.50 -11.37
CA ASN A 8 -1.70 -12.53 -10.31
C ASN A 8 -0.72 -11.42 -10.73
N ILE A 9 -0.42 -11.30 -12.04
CA ILE A 9 0.59 -10.35 -12.55
C ILE A 9 -0.05 -9.07 -13.09
N GLY A 10 0.56 -7.95 -12.73
CA GLY A 10 0.18 -6.61 -13.16
C GLY A 10 -0.87 -5.98 -12.26
N THR A 11 -1.40 -4.86 -12.74
CA THR A 11 -2.44 -4.07 -12.07
C THR A 11 -3.78 -4.20 -12.77
N MET A 12 -4.83 -3.75 -12.10
CA MET A 12 -6.21 -3.71 -12.54
C MET A 12 -6.92 -2.50 -11.90
N ASP A 13 -8.13 -2.20 -12.36
CA ASP A 13 -8.98 -1.23 -11.68
C ASP A 13 -9.26 -1.67 -10.24
N VAL A 14 -9.32 -0.70 -9.32
CA VAL A 14 -9.59 -0.98 -7.91
C VAL A 14 -10.98 -1.58 -7.77
N LEU A 15 -11.05 -2.75 -7.11
CA LEU A 15 -12.32 -3.43 -6.86
C LEU A 15 -13.24 -2.53 -6.03
N ASP A 16 -14.56 -2.57 -6.27
CA ASP A 16 -15.53 -1.73 -5.56
C ASP A 16 -15.40 -1.83 -4.03
N ARG A 17 -15.27 -3.06 -3.51
CA ARG A 17 -15.06 -3.31 -2.08
C ARG A 17 -13.74 -2.77 -1.52
N HIS A 18 -12.80 -2.42 -2.38
CA HIS A 18 -11.46 -1.98 -2.06
C HIS A 18 -11.24 -0.48 -2.34
N GLN A 19 -12.26 0.23 -2.83
CA GLN A 19 -12.19 1.68 -3.00
C GLN A 19 -12.07 2.40 -1.65
N PHE A 20 -11.43 3.55 -1.67
CA PHE A 20 -11.27 4.47 -0.54
C PHE A 20 -11.05 5.89 -1.09
N ASP A 21 -11.10 6.88 -0.20
CA ASP A 21 -10.98 8.30 -0.56
C ASP A 21 -9.57 8.63 -1.08
N LYS A 22 -9.50 9.05 -2.35
CA LYS A 22 -8.25 9.41 -3.04
C LYS A 22 -7.73 10.77 -2.59
N GLU A 23 -8.61 11.70 -2.26
CA GLU A 23 -8.24 13.05 -1.83
C GLU A 23 -7.65 13.00 -0.42
N ALA A 24 -8.29 12.26 0.49
CA ALA A 24 -7.76 12.01 1.83
C ALA A 24 -6.36 11.36 1.79
N LEU A 25 -6.16 10.37 0.90
CA LEU A 25 -4.83 9.77 0.71
C LEU A 25 -3.83 10.77 0.11
N THR A 26 -4.25 11.59 -0.85
CA THR A 26 -3.37 12.60 -1.48
C THR A 26 -2.85 13.56 -0.41
N ASN A 27 -3.74 14.12 0.41
CA ASN A 27 -3.38 15.05 1.48
C ASN A 27 -2.43 14.39 2.48
N PHE A 28 -2.73 13.16 2.91
CA PHE A 28 -1.84 12.41 3.81
C PHE A 28 -0.45 12.22 3.19
N MET A 29 -0.36 11.85 1.91
CA MET A 29 0.92 11.61 1.25
C MET A 29 1.72 12.91 1.07
N GLU A 30 1.09 14.04 0.75
CA GLU A 30 1.76 15.34 0.66
C GLU A 30 2.39 15.77 2.00
N GLU A 31 1.74 15.46 3.11
CA GLU A 31 2.23 15.79 4.45
C GLU A 31 3.32 14.83 4.95
N ASN A 32 3.30 13.56 4.54
CA ASN A 32 4.09 12.50 5.18
C ASN A 32 5.13 11.82 4.28
N VAL A 33 5.09 12.05 2.97
CA VAL A 33 5.96 11.38 2.00
C VAL A 33 6.83 12.42 1.29
N GLU A 34 8.11 12.46 1.68
CA GLU A 34 9.09 13.34 1.06
C GLU A 34 9.14 13.16 -0.46
N GLY A 35 8.91 14.24 -1.20
CA GLY A 35 8.92 14.26 -2.67
C GLY A 35 7.62 13.80 -3.33
N PHE A 36 6.57 13.49 -2.56
CA PHE A 36 5.25 13.26 -3.12
C PHE A 36 4.63 14.57 -3.63
N GLU A 37 4.00 14.49 -4.80
CA GLU A 37 3.30 15.61 -5.43
C GLU A 37 2.05 15.05 -6.14
N GLY A 38 0.87 15.43 -5.63
CA GLY A 38 -0.40 15.03 -6.21
C GLY A 38 -0.70 15.69 -7.57
N PRO A 39 -1.86 15.39 -8.18
CA PRO A 39 -2.84 14.38 -7.75
C PRO A 39 -2.35 12.95 -8.03
N LEU A 40 -2.89 11.98 -7.29
CA LEU A 40 -2.60 10.56 -7.51
C LEU A 40 -3.64 9.86 -8.38
N THR A 41 -3.21 8.79 -9.04
CA THR A 41 -4.09 7.73 -9.56
C THR A 41 -3.76 6.40 -8.88
N ILE A 42 -4.74 5.49 -8.84
CA ILE A 42 -4.64 4.22 -8.10
C ILE A 42 -5.02 3.08 -9.02
N GLU A 43 -4.16 2.07 -9.06
CA GLU A 43 -4.48 0.76 -9.62
C GLU A 43 -4.25 -0.31 -8.54
N GLU A 44 -5.06 -1.37 -8.53
CA GLU A 44 -4.89 -2.48 -7.59
C GLU A 44 -4.01 -3.56 -8.23
N PHE A 45 -3.06 -4.12 -7.48
CA PHE A 45 -2.32 -5.29 -7.96
C PHE A 45 -3.23 -6.52 -7.97
N LYS A 46 -3.15 -7.35 -9.02
CA LYS A 46 -3.97 -8.58 -9.09
C LYS A 46 -3.64 -9.56 -7.97
N GLY A 47 -2.36 -9.63 -7.60
CA GLY A 47 -1.87 -10.36 -6.42
C GLY A 47 -2.05 -9.59 -5.12
N GLY A 48 -1.71 -10.22 -3.98
CA GLY A 48 -1.77 -9.56 -2.68
C GLY A 48 -3.14 -9.57 -2.00
N GLN A 49 -4.05 -10.45 -2.39
CA GLN A 49 -5.45 -10.53 -1.88
C GLN A 49 -5.58 -10.58 -0.34
N SER A 50 -4.57 -11.06 0.40
CA SER A 50 -4.59 -11.04 1.88
C SER A 50 -4.55 -9.61 2.44
N ASN A 51 -3.73 -8.73 1.86
CA ASN A 51 -3.62 -7.31 2.21
C ASN A 51 -3.64 -6.54 0.89
N PRO A 52 -4.79 -5.96 0.49
CA PRO A 52 -4.92 -5.25 -0.78
C PRO A 52 -3.74 -4.31 -0.99
N THR A 53 -3.10 -4.46 -2.15
CA THR A 53 -1.87 -3.74 -2.50
C THR A 53 -2.15 -2.95 -3.78
N TYR A 54 -1.68 -1.71 -3.82
CA TYR A 54 -2.01 -0.75 -4.86
C TYR A 54 -0.75 -0.10 -5.41
N LEU A 55 -0.77 0.17 -6.72
CA LEU A 55 0.15 1.08 -7.36
C LEU A 55 -0.44 2.49 -7.29
N ILE A 56 0.26 3.39 -6.59
CA ILE A 56 -0.06 4.80 -6.52
C ILE A 56 0.85 5.53 -7.50
N LYS A 57 0.27 6.11 -8.55
CA LYS A 57 1.01 6.92 -9.52
C LYS A 57 0.77 8.40 -9.20
N ALA A 58 1.85 9.12 -8.94
CA ALA A 58 1.84 10.56 -8.74
C ALA A 58 2.66 11.23 -9.87
N ARG A 59 2.86 12.55 -9.79
CA ARG A 59 3.47 13.32 -10.90
C ARG A 59 4.84 12.79 -11.33
N ASN A 60 5.76 12.63 -10.39
CA ASN A 60 7.17 12.31 -10.67
C ASN A 60 7.60 10.94 -10.17
N GLN A 61 6.74 10.24 -9.42
CA GLN A 61 7.12 9.02 -8.73
C GLN A 61 5.93 8.07 -8.58
N SER A 62 6.25 6.79 -8.44
CA SER A 62 5.27 5.74 -8.14
C SER A 62 5.58 5.13 -6.79
N TYR A 63 4.51 4.76 -6.09
CA TYR A 63 4.58 4.18 -4.76
C TYR A 63 3.75 2.91 -4.74
N VAL A 64 4.12 2.01 -3.84
CA VAL A 64 3.26 0.90 -3.46
C VAL A 64 2.58 1.26 -2.15
N LEU A 65 1.26 1.08 -2.11
CA LEU A 65 0.48 1.15 -0.88
C LEU A 65 -0.04 -0.24 -0.54
N ARG A 66 0.13 -0.68 0.69
CA ARG A 66 -0.38 -1.95 1.18
C ARG A 66 -1.18 -1.72 2.45
N ARG A 67 -2.43 -2.18 2.47
CA ARG A 67 -3.35 -1.92 3.60
C ARG A 67 -4.01 -3.19 4.11
N LYS A 68 -4.52 -3.12 5.33
CA LYS A 68 -5.38 -4.18 5.88
C LYS A 68 -6.66 -4.29 5.04
N PRO A 69 -7.21 -5.50 4.83
CA PRO A 69 -8.47 -5.61 4.12
C PRO A 69 -9.60 -4.89 4.90
N PRO A 70 -10.60 -4.32 4.21
CA PRO A 70 -11.73 -3.68 4.87
C PRO A 70 -12.59 -4.71 5.62
N GLY A 71 -13.32 -4.23 6.64
CA GLY A 71 -14.24 -5.04 7.43
C GLY A 71 -13.67 -5.50 8.77
N LYS A 72 -14.37 -6.44 9.43
CA LYS A 72 -14.03 -6.90 10.77
C LYS A 72 -12.89 -7.92 10.72
N LEU A 73 -11.74 -7.55 11.29
CA LEU A 73 -10.55 -8.39 11.31
C LEU A 73 -10.45 -9.18 12.61
N LEU A 74 -9.89 -10.39 12.51
CA LEU A 74 -9.48 -11.16 13.69
C LEU A 74 -8.29 -10.45 14.35
N LYS A 75 -8.21 -10.55 15.69
CA LYS A 75 -7.04 -10.05 16.43
C LYS A 75 -5.76 -10.66 15.84
N SER A 76 -4.75 -9.82 15.61
CA SER A 76 -3.42 -10.18 15.06
C SER A 76 -3.34 -10.60 13.58
N ALA A 77 -4.47 -10.69 12.87
CA ALA A 77 -4.45 -10.85 11.42
C ALA A 77 -4.03 -9.54 10.75
N HIS A 78 -3.36 -9.63 9.58
CA HIS A 78 -3.05 -8.49 8.72
C HIS A 78 -2.15 -7.42 9.38
N ALA A 79 -1.07 -7.84 10.05
CA ALA A 79 -0.15 -6.94 10.77
C ALA A 79 0.82 -6.20 9.84
N VAL A 80 0.30 -5.29 9.00
CA VAL A 80 1.10 -4.45 8.10
C VAL A 80 2.13 -3.58 8.85
N GLU A 81 1.86 -3.25 10.11
CA GLU A 81 2.78 -2.52 10.99
C GLU A 81 4.06 -3.31 11.27
N ARG A 82 3.92 -4.64 11.41
CA ARG A 82 5.07 -5.51 11.60
C ARG A 82 5.92 -5.59 10.33
N GLU A 83 5.28 -5.64 9.16
CA GLU A 83 5.97 -5.60 7.86
C GLU A 83 6.77 -4.30 7.75
N TYR A 84 6.13 -3.14 8.00
CA TYR A 84 6.81 -1.84 8.00
C TYR A 84 8.02 -1.83 8.93
N ARG A 85 7.86 -2.17 10.21
CA ARG A 85 8.97 -2.16 11.17
C ARG A 85 10.16 -3.00 10.72
N VAL A 86 9.91 -4.19 10.16
CA VAL A 86 10.98 -5.09 9.69
C VAL A 86 11.68 -4.49 8.47
N ILE A 87 10.92 -4.03 7.46
CA ILE A 87 11.49 -3.46 6.24
C ILE A 87 12.27 -2.18 6.57
N THR A 88 11.70 -1.29 7.39
CA THR A 88 12.36 -0.05 7.83
C THR A 88 13.68 -0.34 8.56
N ALA A 89 13.72 -1.34 9.45
CA ALA A 89 14.94 -1.72 10.16
C ALA A 89 16.03 -2.25 9.21
N LEU A 90 15.64 -2.96 8.15
CA LEU A 90 16.55 -3.52 7.16
C LEU A 90 17.19 -2.48 6.23
N ASN A 91 16.61 -1.28 6.10
CA ASN A 91 17.17 -0.20 5.26
C ASN A 91 18.60 0.22 5.66
N ASN A 92 19.03 -0.08 6.87
CA ASN A 92 20.38 0.23 7.37
C ASN A 92 21.34 -0.98 7.31
N THR A 93 21.04 -1.97 6.47
CA THR A 93 21.80 -3.22 6.33
C THR A 93 22.10 -3.51 4.85
N ASP A 94 22.90 -4.55 4.58
CA ASP A 94 23.19 -4.99 3.21
C ASP A 94 22.04 -5.77 2.55
N VAL A 95 20.90 -5.96 3.25
CA VAL A 95 19.74 -6.66 2.71
C VAL A 95 18.96 -5.71 1.79
N PRO A 96 18.77 -6.04 0.49
CA PRO A 96 18.02 -5.18 -0.42
C PRO A 96 16.54 -5.15 -0.03
N VAL A 97 16.07 -3.97 0.37
CA VAL A 97 14.67 -3.69 0.72
C VAL A 97 14.25 -2.34 0.14
N PRO A 98 12.94 -2.12 -0.13
CA PRO A 98 12.46 -0.82 -0.55
C PRO A 98 12.54 0.21 0.59
N LYS A 99 12.72 1.48 0.23
CA LYS A 99 12.64 2.59 1.20
C LYS A 99 11.18 2.77 1.60
N THR A 100 10.86 2.45 2.84
CA THR A 100 9.55 2.73 3.45
C THR A 100 9.40 4.22 3.68
N TYR A 101 8.25 4.79 3.33
CA TYR A 101 7.96 6.20 3.56
C TYR A 101 7.03 6.39 4.75
N ALA A 102 5.84 5.81 4.72
CA ALA A 102 4.82 6.07 5.76
C ALA A 102 4.20 4.78 6.31
N LEU A 103 3.88 4.82 7.60
CA LEU A 103 2.92 3.95 8.26
C LEU A 103 1.80 4.85 8.79
N CYS A 104 0.57 4.58 8.38
CA CYS A 104 -0.62 5.22 8.92
C CYS A 104 -1.46 4.18 9.66
N GLU A 105 -1.59 4.36 10.98
CA GLU A 105 -2.48 3.55 11.81
C GLU A 105 -3.85 4.22 12.03
N ASP A 106 -3.98 5.48 11.63
CA ASP A 106 -5.26 6.21 11.67
C ASP A 106 -6.19 5.68 10.58
N THR A 107 -7.25 4.99 11.01
CA THR A 107 -8.24 4.42 10.11
C THR A 107 -9.21 5.46 9.54
N GLU A 108 -9.23 6.69 10.06
CA GLU A 108 -10.11 7.74 9.55
C GLU A 108 -9.65 8.25 8.17
N ILE A 109 -8.37 8.06 7.81
CA ILE A 109 -7.81 8.53 6.53
C ILE A 109 -8.33 7.76 5.31
N ILE A 110 -8.23 6.42 5.32
CA ILE A 110 -8.73 5.57 4.21
C ILE A 110 -9.45 4.29 4.68
N GLY A 111 -9.99 4.31 5.91
CA GLY A 111 -10.79 3.22 6.48
C GLY A 111 -10.00 2.07 7.10
N THR A 112 -8.69 1.96 6.82
CA THR A 112 -7.83 0.87 7.33
C THR A 112 -6.39 1.34 7.44
N ALA A 113 -5.64 0.80 8.41
CA ALA A 113 -4.20 1.03 8.50
C ALA A 113 -3.46 0.58 7.23
N PHE A 114 -2.44 1.33 6.84
CA PHE A 114 -1.68 1.11 5.62
C PHE A 114 -0.21 1.54 5.75
N ILE A 115 0.61 1.01 4.84
CA ILE A 115 2.02 1.34 4.71
C ILE A 115 2.33 1.70 3.26
N SER A 116 3.33 2.55 3.04
CA SER A 116 3.80 2.92 1.71
C SER A 116 5.32 2.86 1.56
N TRP A 117 5.77 2.53 0.34
CA TRP A 117 7.18 2.57 -0.07
C TRP A 117 7.28 2.99 -1.54
N ASN A 118 8.45 3.42 -2.00
CA ASN A 118 8.64 3.69 -3.43
C ASN A 118 8.61 2.39 -4.24
N LEU A 119 8.02 2.44 -5.43
CA LEU A 119 8.25 1.40 -6.43
C LEU A 119 9.65 1.53 -7.04
#